data_AF-A0A3N1MN58-F1
#
_entry.id   AF-A0A3N1MN58-F1
#
_cell.length_a   1.000
_cell.length_b   1.000
_cell.length_c   1.000
_cell.angle_alpha   90.00
_cell.angle_beta   90.00
_cell.angle_gamma   90.00
#
_symmetry.space_group_name_H-M   'P 1'
#
loop_
_entity.id
_entity.type
_entity.pdbx_description
1 polymer ?
#
loop_
_entity_poly.entity_id
_entity_poly.type
_entity_poly.pdbx_seq_one_letter_code
_entity_poly.pdbx_strand_id
1 'polypeptide(L)'
;MTDETQKVPSYLWQFAQDQQVLSQAAREIDMYLAEIALAASVTVHAISARAKTLASYGAKSANYADPATQIFDSVAARVILFTTSARNDLVELVKARTVVHEHQNPGKRKFNGYDSEHLVITDVLDDDARARYPGLAQYLRTYPGLEIQFRSVAAHAWAEYEHDVRYKPGAYQDLPQDRKDQINQWFVEAGGMRRVMDDLFARIEQTLITETADTALPAEAVEADVEPEEVNDAPLSVETLGALLAARHPIAERGDKRSMESLVEQLATVDVTAVGKLERALAEVEPGYVAQLMDYPEATTGVRRLDDEILAAFTDRWVDSANDSNRTQLLQLRLRRVRGKFAIYSVESEEGTSPLMTAARTVRHLVALVADAEGVERVEIDGAISQRRENLNSSTKPRVVRTSRGAVNVASNLSRTAAEDLMRILVDRTAERRIRVIRAGDTFLAVHKDDGGPNRSTHHPTVTR
;
A
#
# COMPACT_ATOMS: atom_id res chain seq x y z
N MET A 1 66.33 5.70 -17.13
CA MET A 1 65.07 5.44 -16.41
C MET A 1 63.98 6.14 -17.21
N THR A 2 63.29 5.39 -18.05
CA THR A 2 62.12 5.88 -18.79
C THR A 2 61.00 6.09 -17.78
N ASP A 3 60.67 7.35 -17.54
CA ASP A 3 59.46 7.77 -16.85
C ASP A 3 58.27 7.46 -17.78
N GLU A 4 57.86 6.19 -17.80
CA GLU A 4 56.60 5.79 -18.43
C GLU A 4 55.46 6.34 -17.59
N THR A 5 55.05 7.56 -17.91
CA THR A 5 53.80 8.13 -17.39
C THR A 5 52.67 7.22 -17.87
N GLN A 6 52.24 6.30 -17.00
CA GLN A 6 51.17 5.35 -17.30
C GLN A 6 49.91 6.18 -17.57
N LYS A 7 49.53 6.31 -18.85
CA LYS A 7 48.35 7.09 -19.26
C LYS A 7 47.11 6.40 -18.70
N VAL A 8 46.49 7.03 -17.70
CA VAL A 8 45.20 6.58 -17.17
C VAL A 8 44.18 6.64 -18.31
N PRO A 9 43.46 5.54 -18.60
CA PRO A 9 42.39 5.56 -19.59
C PRO A 9 41.39 6.70 -19.31
N SER A 10 40.99 7.42 -20.36
CA SER A 10 40.14 8.61 -20.24
C SER A 10 38.83 8.32 -19.51
N TYR A 11 38.23 7.13 -19.69
CA TYR A 11 37.01 6.73 -19.02
C TYR A 11 37.18 6.57 -17.49
N LEU A 12 38.34 6.12 -17.01
CA LEU A 12 38.64 6.04 -15.58
C LEU A 12 38.87 7.43 -14.98
N TRP A 13 39.54 8.30 -15.73
CA TRP A 13 39.76 9.68 -15.31
C TRP A 13 38.44 10.46 -15.21
N GLN A 14 37.59 10.36 -16.23
CA GLN A 14 36.25 10.95 -16.25
C GLN A 14 35.41 10.43 -15.07
N PHE A 15 35.35 9.11 -14.88
CA PHE A 15 34.62 8.51 -13.77
C PHE A 15 35.14 8.97 -12.39
N ALA A 16 36.44 9.21 -12.24
CA ALA A 16 37.03 9.75 -11.03
C ALA A 16 36.65 11.22 -10.79
N GLN A 17 36.59 12.03 -11.86
CA GLN A 17 36.15 13.43 -11.77
C GLN A 17 34.65 13.56 -11.45
N ASP A 18 33.83 12.63 -11.95
CA ASP A 18 32.38 12.67 -11.80
C ASP A 18 31.86 12.10 -10.47
N GLN A 19 32.73 11.71 -9.53
CA GLN A 19 32.32 11.07 -8.26
C GLN A 19 31.27 11.87 -7.47
N GLN A 20 31.36 13.20 -7.48
CA GLN A 20 30.37 14.06 -6.83
C GLN A 20 29.00 13.97 -7.52
N VAL A 21 28.98 14.00 -8.86
CA VAL A 21 27.76 13.87 -9.68
C VAL A 21 27.14 12.48 -9.48
N LEU A 22 27.94 11.43 -9.52
CA LEU A 22 27.51 10.05 -9.28
C LEU A 22 26.88 9.89 -7.88
N SER A 23 27.52 10.46 -6.86
CA SER A 23 27.02 10.39 -5.47
C SER A 23 25.74 11.19 -5.28
N GLN A 24 25.61 12.33 -5.97
CA GLN A 24 24.38 13.12 -5.96
C GLN A 24 23.24 12.37 -6.66
N ALA A 25 23.47 11.83 -7.85
CA ALA A 25 22.50 11.01 -8.58
C ALA A 25 22.05 9.79 -7.77
N ALA A 26 22.97 9.14 -7.03
CA ALA A 26 22.62 8.05 -6.11
C ALA A 26 21.65 8.51 -5.01
N ARG A 27 21.87 9.66 -4.37
CA ARG A 27 20.91 10.18 -3.36
C ARG A 27 19.57 10.53 -3.98
N GLU A 28 19.59 11.15 -5.15
CA GLU A 28 18.36 11.61 -5.80
C GLU A 28 17.51 10.47 -6.37
N ILE A 29 18.11 9.39 -6.90
CA ILE A 29 17.34 8.20 -7.32
C ILE A 29 16.70 7.49 -6.12
N ASP A 30 17.36 7.48 -4.96
CA ASP A 30 16.81 6.95 -3.71
C ASP A 30 15.53 7.71 -3.31
N MET A 31 15.62 9.05 -3.28
CA MET A 31 14.49 9.94 -3.01
C MET A 31 13.37 9.81 -4.05
N TYR A 32 13.70 9.74 -5.34
CA TYR A 32 12.72 9.60 -6.41
C TYR A 32 11.96 8.27 -6.33
N LEU A 33 12.64 7.16 -6.02
CA LEU A 33 12.00 5.87 -5.81
C LEU A 33 11.10 5.87 -4.57
N ALA A 34 11.53 6.55 -3.50
CA ALA A 34 10.69 6.76 -2.31
C ALA A 34 9.43 7.59 -2.65
N GLU A 35 9.58 8.66 -3.45
CA GLU A 35 8.46 9.49 -3.93
C GLU A 35 7.44 8.65 -4.70
N ILE A 36 7.89 7.82 -5.66
CA ILE A 36 7.00 6.93 -6.44
C ILE A 36 6.27 5.95 -5.52
N ALA A 37 6.99 5.29 -4.61
CA ALA A 37 6.41 4.31 -3.70
C ALA A 37 5.36 4.95 -2.76
N LEU A 38 5.66 6.13 -2.22
CA LEU A 38 4.76 6.91 -1.37
C LEU A 38 3.50 7.33 -2.13
N ALA A 39 3.67 7.85 -3.34
CA ALA A 39 2.56 8.27 -4.19
C ALA A 39 1.59 7.12 -4.49
N ALA A 40 2.10 5.90 -4.66
CA ALA A 40 1.32 4.68 -4.86
C ALA A 40 0.88 3.98 -3.57
N SER A 41 1.33 4.46 -2.40
CA SER A 41 1.09 3.83 -1.10
C SER A 41 1.55 2.37 -1.03
N VAL A 42 2.67 2.09 -1.71
CA VAL A 42 3.39 0.82 -1.67
C VAL A 42 4.38 0.86 -0.52
N THR A 43 4.21 -0.02 0.47
CA THR A 43 5.12 -0.11 1.60
C THR A 43 6.44 -0.75 1.15
N VAL A 44 7.53 0.02 1.22
CA VAL A 44 8.90 -0.47 0.98
C VAL A 44 9.53 -0.90 2.30
N HIS A 45 10.31 -1.98 2.29
CA HIS A 45 11.13 -2.37 3.45
C HIS A 45 12.38 -1.51 3.53
N ALA A 46 13.06 -1.34 2.39
CA ALA A 46 14.24 -0.49 2.28
C ALA A 46 14.47 -0.06 0.83
N ILE A 47 14.95 1.17 0.67
CA ILE A 47 15.55 1.67 -0.57
C ILE A 47 17.00 2.01 -0.23
N SER A 48 17.91 1.69 -1.15
CA SER A 48 19.29 2.09 -1.04
C SER A 48 19.87 2.31 -2.42
N ALA A 49 20.59 3.40 -2.61
CA ALA A 49 21.30 3.66 -3.84
C ALA A 49 22.76 4.04 -3.58
N ARG A 50 23.63 3.68 -4.53
CA ARG A 50 25.06 3.95 -4.42
C ARG A 50 25.70 4.23 -5.76
N ALA A 51 26.71 5.09 -5.73
CA ALA A 51 27.71 5.20 -6.78
C ALA A 51 28.74 4.07 -6.64
N LYS A 52 29.17 3.51 -7.77
CA LYS A 52 30.24 2.51 -7.79
C LYS A 52 31.58 3.16 -7.44
N THR A 53 32.42 2.48 -6.65
CA THR A 53 33.76 3.01 -6.34
C THR A 53 34.67 2.92 -7.56
N LEU A 54 35.67 3.80 -7.67
CA LEU A 54 36.65 3.78 -8.77
C LEU A 54 37.33 2.42 -8.93
N ALA A 55 37.72 1.78 -7.82
CA ALA A 55 38.32 0.44 -7.85
C ALA A 55 37.36 -0.61 -8.43
N SER A 56 36.10 -0.58 -8.02
CA SER A 56 35.07 -1.51 -8.52
C SER A 56 34.71 -1.24 -9.98
N TYR A 57 34.70 0.02 -10.39
CA TYR A 57 34.46 0.42 -11.78
C TYR A 57 35.63 -0.01 -12.68
N GLY A 58 36.87 0.19 -12.25
CA GLY A 58 38.07 -0.28 -12.95
C GLY A 58 38.11 -1.81 -13.10
N ALA A 59 37.84 -2.55 -12.03
CA ALA A 59 37.76 -4.01 -12.09
C ALA A 59 36.65 -4.49 -13.04
N LYS A 60 35.49 -3.81 -13.05
CA LYS A 60 34.38 -4.16 -13.96
C LYS A 60 34.73 -3.83 -15.41
N SER A 61 35.40 -2.70 -15.66
CA SER A 61 35.78 -2.20 -16.98
C SER A 61 36.65 -3.19 -17.76
N ALA A 62 37.43 -4.03 -17.09
CA ALA A 62 38.25 -5.07 -17.73
C ALA A 62 37.41 -6.10 -18.53
N ASN A 63 36.11 -6.20 -18.27
CA ASN A 63 35.21 -7.14 -18.96
C ASN A 63 34.50 -6.55 -20.20
N TYR A 64 34.76 -5.28 -20.53
CA TYR A 64 34.04 -4.55 -21.59
C TYR A 64 34.99 -3.93 -22.60
N ALA A 65 34.57 -3.89 -23.86
CA ALA A 65 35.34 -3.26 -24.94
C ALA A 65 35.22 -1.73 -24.87
N ASP A 66 34.04 -1.23 -24.50
CA ASP A 66 33.78 0.19 -24.24
C ASP A 66 33.05 0.36 -22.89
N PRO A 67 33.80 0.43 -21.77
CA PRO A 67 33.22 0.54 -20.44
C PRO A 67 32.34 1.79 -20.22
N ALA A 68 32.59 2.88 -20.96
CA ALA A 68 31.86 4.12 -20.80
C ALA A 68 30.41 4.01 -21.28
N THR A 69 30.15 3.17 -22.29
CA THR A 69 28.81 2.99 -22.88
C THR A 69 28.14 1.68 -22.48
N GLN A 70 28.91 0.70 -21.98
CA GLN A 70 28.41 -0.64 -21.65
C GLN A 70 28.16 -0.89 -20.15
N ILE A 71 28.57 0.02 -19.26
CA ILE A 71 28.38 -0.10 -17.81
C ILE A 71 27.19 0.75 -17.35
N PHE A 72 26.06 0.08 -17.08
CA PHE A 72 24.81 0.71 -16.64
C PHE A 72 24.65 0.83 -15.11
N ASP A 73 25.54 0.21 -14.32
CA ASP A 73 25.51 0.22 -12.84
C ASP A 73 26.58 1.15 -12.24
N SER A 74 26.94 2.22 -12.96
CA SER A 74 27.81 3.29 -12.45
C SER A 74 27.16 3.98 -11.23
N VAL A 75 25.84 4.19 -11.32
CA VAL A 75 24.94 4.34 -10.17
C VAL A 75 23.96 3.17 -10.21
N ALA A 76 23.68 2.59 -9.04
CA ALA A 76 22.68 1.55 -8.92
C ALA A 76 21.83 1.73 -7.66
N ALA A 77 20.55 1.40 -7.78
CA ALA A 77 19.60 1.39 -6.67
C ALA A 77 19.08 -0.02 -6.40
N ARG A 78 18.71 -0.27 -5.15
CA ARG A 78 18.08 -1.50 -4.71
C ARG A 78 16.84 -1.16 -3.91
N VAL A 79 15.74 -1.79 -4.28
CA VAL A 79 14.45 -1.66 -3.61
C VAL A 79 14.02 -3.02 -3.08
N ILE A 80 13.77 -3.08 -1.78
CA ILE A 80 13.35 -4.31 -1.08
C ILE A 80 11.90 -4.12 -0.64
N LEU A 81 11.03 -5.04 -1.09
CA LEU A 81 9.61 -5.07 -0.80
C LEU A 81 9.25 -6.29 0.03
N PHE A 82 8.13 -6.25 0.75
CA PHE A 82 7.69 -7.42 1.53
C PHE A 82 7.21 -8.56 0.64
N THR A 83 6.47 -8.26 -0.42
CA THR A 83 5.86 -9.28 -1.29
C THR A 83 6.33 -9.14 -2.74
N THR A 84 6.23 -10.23 -3.50
CA THR A 84 6.48 -10.23 -4.95
C THR A 84 5.43 -9.43 -5.71
N SER A 85 4.19 -9.35 -5.20
CA SER A 85 3.12 -8.51 -5.74
C SER A 85 3.51 -7.02 -5.66
N ALA A 86 3.83 -6.53 -4.46
CA ALA A 86 4.27 -5.15 -4.24
C ALA A 86 5.54 -4.81 -5.05
N ARG A 87 6.48 -5.76 -5.18
CA ARG A 87 7.64 -5.63 -6.06
C ARG A 87 7.23 -5.38 -7.51
N ASN A 88 6.34 -6.21 -8.05
CA ASN A 88 5.92 -6.11 -9.44
C ASN A 88 5.12 -4.83 -9.68
N ASP A 89 4.26 -4.43 -8.75
CA ASP A 89 3.51 -3.17 -8.82
C ASP A 89 4.45 -1.96 -8.91
N LEU A 90 5.48 -1.92 -8.06
CA LEU A 90 6.45 -0.82 -8.08
C LEU A 90 7.33 -0.83 -9.33
N VAL A 91 7.71 -2.02 -9.85
CA VAL A 91 8.43 -2.14 -11.12
C VAL A 91 7.63 -1.49 -12.26
N GLU A 92 6.35 -1.84 -12.40
CA GLU A 92 5.52 -1.26 -13.47
C GLU A 92 5.31 0.25 -13.29
N LEU A 93 5.16 0.73 -12.06
CA LEU A 93 5.08 2.17 -11.78
C LEU A 93 6.35 2.93 -12.18
N VAL A 94 7.52 2.36 -11.93
CA VAL A 94 8.80 2.98 -12.30
C VAL A 94 8.96 2.96 -13.83
N LYS A 95 8.63 1.85 -14.49
CA LYS A 95 8.63 1.76 -15.96
C LYS A 95 7.74 2.80 -16.60
N ALA A 96 6.57 3.05 -16.03
CA ALA A 96 5.61 4.03 -16.53
C ALA A 96 6.08 5.50 -16.43
N ARG A 97 7.10 5.78 -15.62
CA ARG A 97 7.63 7.13 -15.35
C ARG A 97 9.05 7.34 -15.88
N THR A 98 9.61 6.34 -16.56
CA THR A 98 11.01 6.36 -17.00
C THR A 98 11.14 5.80 -18.42
N VAL A 99 12.24 6.14 -19.09
CA VAL A 99 12.60 5.49 -20.35
C VAL A 99 13.40 4.23 -20.04
N VAL A 100 12.79 3.07 -20.27
CA VAL A 100 13.36 1.77 -19.98
C VAL A 100 14.26 1.31 -21.12
N HIS A 101 15.54 1.05 -20.81
CA HIS A 101 16.49 0.44 -21.74
C HIS A 101 16.43 -1.08 -21.69
N GLU A 102 16.39 -1.65 -20.49
CA GLU A 102 16.39 -3.10 -20.29
C GLU A 102 15.55 -3.47 -19.05
N HIS A 103 14.79 -4.56 -19.14
CA HIS A 103 14.11 -5.18 -18.00
C HIS A 103 14.31 -6.70 -18.06
N GLN A 104 14.99 -7.26 -17.06
CA GLN A 104 15.23 -8.69 -16.98
C GLN A 104 15.27 -9.20 -15.54
N ASN A 105 15.05 -10.51 -15.37
CA ASN A 105 15.32 -11.19 -14.12
C ASN A 105 16.38 -12.28 -14.36
N PRO A 106 17.64 -12.06 -13.98
CA PRO A 106 18.72 -13.03 -14.23
C PRO A 106 18.46 -14.42 -13.65
N GLY A 107 17.63 -14.49 -12.60
CA GLY A 107 17.25 -15.74 -11.95
C GLY A 107 16.50 -16.69 -12.86
N LYS A 108 15.72 -16.16 -13.82
CA LYS A 108 14.94 -16.93 -14.80
C LYS A 108 15.82 -17.75 -15.73
N ARG A 109 17.10 -17.40 -15.90
CA ARG A 109 18.07 -18.15 -16.73
C ARG A 109 18.98 -19.06 -15.91
N LYS A 110 19.30 -18.67 -14.68
CA LYS A 110 20.28 -19.37 -13.84
C LYS A 110 19.69 -20.58 -13.11
N PHE A 111 18.37 -20.58 -12.85
CA PHE A 111 17.67 -21.62 -12.08
C PHE A 111 18.31 -21.96 -10.72
N ASN A 112 19.14 -21.07 -10.18
CA ASN A 112 19.95 -21.29 -8.99
C ASN A 112 19.26 -20.85 -7.69
N GLY A 113 18.05 -20.30 -7.76
CA GLY A 113 17.33 -19.73 -6.63
C GLY A 113 17.28 -18.20 -6.60
N TYR A 114 18.16 -17.52 -7.36
CA TYR A 114 18.21 -16.07 -7.47
C TYR A 114 16.89 -15.51 -8.03
N ASP A 115 16.45 -14.37 -7.50
CA ASP A 115 15.26 -13.67 -7.97
C ASP A 115 15.39 -12.16 -7.71
N SER A 116 15.50 -11.40 -8.79
CA SER A 116 15.62 -9.94 -8.72
C SER A 116 15.22 -9.40 -10.08
N GLU A 117 14.23 -8.51 -10.10
CA GLU A 117 13.91 -7.76 -11.32
C GLU A 117 14.94 -6.63 -11.46
N HIS A 118 15.68 -6.64 -12.56
CA HIS A 118 16.69 -5.65 -12.92
C HIS A 118 16.11 -4.76 -14.00
N LEU A 119 16.04 -3.46 -13.70
CA LEU A 119 15.53 -2.45 -14.59
C LEU A 119 16.63 -1.44 -14.87
N VAL A 120 16.99 -1.23 -16.13
CA VAL A 120 17.90 -0.17 -16.54
C VAL A 120 17.08 0.97 -17.12
N ILE A 121 17.18 2.15 -16.51
CA ILE A 121 16.53 3.38 -16.98
C ILE A 121 17.54 4.32 -17.62
N THR A 122 17.08 5.10 -18.60
CA THR A 122 17.90 6.07 -19.35
C THR A 122 17.39 7.50 -19.28
N ASP A 123 16.15 7.70 -18.85
CA ASP A 123 15.59 9.03 -18.60
C ASP A 123 14.41 8.96 -17.62
N VAL A 124 14.04 10.10 -17.06
CA VAL A 124 12.81 10.33 -16.29
C VAL A 124 11.84 11.13 -17.14
N LEU A 125 10.60 10.65 -17.29
CA LEU A 125 9.63 11.26 -18.22
C LEU A 125 9.07 12.59 -17.69
N ASP A 126 8.83 12.69 -16.38
CA ASP A 126 8.26 13.88 -15.74
C ASP A 126 9.28 15.04 -15.66
N ASP A 127 8.96 16.17 -16.30
CA ASP A 127 9.75 17.40 -16.27
C ASP A 127 9.88 17.96 -14.85
N ASP A 128 8.81 17.89 -14.04
CA ASP A 128 8.86 18.42 -12.68
C ASP A 128 9.77 17.55 -11.80
N ALA A 129 9.74 16.22 -11.98
CA ALA A 129 10.68 15.31 -11.32
C ALA A 129 12.12 15.60 -11.76
N ARG A 130 12.38 15.86 -13.05
CA ARG A 130 13.72 16.25 -13.53
C ARG A 130 14.20 17.57 -12.92
N ALA A 131 13.29 18.52 -12.67
CA ALA A 131 13.61 19.77 -11.99
C ALA A 131 13.86 19.58 -10.49
N ARG A 132 13.10 18.71 -9.80
CA ARG A 132 13.32 18.34 -8.39
C ARG A 132 14.62 17.58 -8.16
N TYR A 133 15.03 16.76 -9.13
CA TYR A 133 16.19 15.87 -9.08
C TYR A 133 17.22 16.18 -10.19
N PRO A 134 17.87 17.36 -10.14
CA PRO A 134 18.73 17.82 -11.22
C PRO A 134 20.02 17.00 -11.39
N GLY A 135 20.55 16.41 -10.32
CA GLY A 135 21.73 15.55 -10.35
C GLY A 135 21.46 14.19 -11.01
N LEU A 136 20.29 13.60 -10.73
CA LEU A 136 19.79 12.40 -11.43
C LEU A 136 19.60 12.71 -12.92
N ALA A 137 18.95 13.82 -13.25
CA ALA A 137 18.73 14.22 -14.64
C ALA A 137 20.06 14.48 -15.37
N GLN A 138 21.05 15.11 -14.70
CA GLN A 138 22.39 15.29 -15.26
C GLN A 138 23.09 13.95 -15.50
N TYR A 139 23.02 13.03 -14.54
CA TYR A 139 23.61 11.69 -14.68
C TYR A 139 23.04 10.94 -15.89
N LEU A 140 21.71 10.90 -16.03
CA LEU A 140 21.03 10.18 -17.11
C LEU A 140 21.32 10.77 -18.51
N ARG A 141 21.68 12.06 -18.59
CA ARG A 141 22.19 12.67 -19.84
C ARG A 141 23.63 12.33 -20.16
N THR A 142 24.42 11.92 -19.17
CA THR A 142 25.88 11.76 -19.28
C THR A 142 26.29 10.29 -19.35
N TYR A 143 25.56 9.41 -18.67
CA TYR A 143 25.85 7.98 -18.54
C TYR A 143 24.83 7.14 -19.32
N PRO A 144 25.19 5.91 -19.75
CA PRO A 144 24.34 5.09 -20.61
C PRO A 144 23.08 4.56 -19.90
N GLY A 145 23.00 4.65 -18.57
CA GLY A 145 21.80 4.33 -17.80
C GLY A 145 22.07 4.14 -16.31
N LEU A 146 21.01 3.80 -15.58
CA LEU A 146 21.01 3.52 -14.14
C LEU A 146 20.30 2.18 -13.89
N GLU A 147 20.96 1.26 -13.19
CA GLU A 147 20.38 -0.03 -12.82
C GLU A 147 19.60 0.03 -11.50
N ILE A 148 18.36 -0.44 -11.49
CA ILE A 148 17.50 -0.55 -10.31
C ILE A 148 17.14 -2.02 -10.12
N GLN A 149 17.46 -2.56 -8.93
CA GLN A 149 17.20 -3.94 -8.58
C GLN A 149 16.04 -4.03 -7.58
N PHE A 150 14.93 -4.67 -7.99
CA PHE A 150 13.78 -4.89 -7.14
C PHE A 150 13.77 -6.33 -6.61
N ARG A 151 13.64 -6.49 -5.29
CA ARG A 151 13.63 -7.80 -4.61
C ARG A 151 12.53 -7.85 -3.55
N SER A 152 12.03 -9.05 -3.27
CA SER A 152 11.32 -9.28 -2.01
C SER A 152 12.32 -9.38 -0.85
N VAL A 153 11.87 -9.26 0.40
CA VAL A 153 12.70 -9.49 1.60
C VAL A 153 13.32 -10.88 1.59
N ALA A 154 12.56 -11.90 1.15
CA ALA A 154 13.02 -13.27 1.01
C ALA A 154 14.15 -13.39 -0.01
N ALA A 155 13.97 -12.78 -1.18
CA ALA A 155 14.96 -12.81 -2.25
C ALA A 155 16.22 -12.00 -1.92
N HIS A 156 16.07 -10.91 -1.18
CA HIS A 156 17.20 -10.16 -0.66
C HIS A 156 18.02 -11.01 0.30
N ALA A 157 17.41 -11.61 1.32
CA ALA A 157 18.10 -12.44 2.30
C ALA A 157 18.87 -13.60 1.66
N TRP A 158 18.24 -14.30 0.71
CA TRP A 158 18.90 -15.38 -0.04
C TRP A 158 20.12 -14.88 -0.82
N ALA A 159 19.98 -13.76 -1.54
CA ALA A 159 21.03 -13.24 -2.41
C ALA A 159 22.21 -12.63 -1.64
N GLU A 160 21.98 -12.00 -0.49
CA GLU A 160 23.08 -11.52 0.36
C GLU A 160 23.88 -12.69 0.93
N TYR A 161 23.21 -13.75 1.40
CA TYR A 161 23.91 -14.92 1.91
C TYR A 161 24.71 -15.66 0.81
N GLU A 162 24.12 -15.80 -0.38
CA GLU A 162 24.81 -16.38 -1.54
C GLU A 162 26.04 -15.58 -1.95
N HIS A 163 25.90 -14.26 -2.02
CA HIS A 163 27.00 -13.36 -2.33
C HIS A 163 28.11 -13.47 -1.28
N ASP A 164 27.76 -13.42 0.01
CA ASP A 164 28.72 -13.53 1.12
C ASP A 164 29.50 -14.85 1.08
N VAL A 165 28.84 -15.98 0.79
CA VAL A 165 29.52 -17.27 0.68
C VAL A 165 30.47 -17.29 -0.51
N ARG A 166 30.07 -16.74 -1.68
CA ARG A 166 30.87 -16.80 -2.91
C ARG A 166 32.03 -15.81 -2.95
N TYR A 167 31.87 -14.64 -2.34
CA TYR A 167 32.84 -13.54 -2.43
C TYR A 167 33.72 -13.41 -1.18
N LYS A 168 33.48 -14.16 -0.10
CA LYS A 168 34.44 -14.29 1.00
C LYS A 168 35.76 -14.92 0.50
N PRO A 169 36.92 -14.24 0.65
CA PRO A 169 38.20 -14.76 0.17
C PRO A 169 38.56 -16.11 0.80
N GLY A 170 39.01 -17.06 -0.03
CA GLY A 170 39.59 -18.35 0.36
C GLY A 170 38.58 -19.44 0.75
N ALA A 171 37.52 -19.09 1.49
CA ALA A 171 36.62 -20.09 2.05
C ALA A 171 35.82 -20.89 1.00
N TYR A 172 35.39 -20.28 -0.10
CA TYR A 172 34.67 -20.98 -1.17
C TYR A 172 35.58 -21.39 -2.33
N GLN A 173 36.54 -20.53 -2.71
CA GLN A 173 37.43 -20.79 -3.85
C GLN A 173 38.35 -22.00 -3.61
N ASP A 174 38.77 -22.23 -2.37
CA ASP A 174 39.71 -23.30 -2.01
C ASP A 174 39.01 -24.65 -1.76
N LEU A 175 37.67 -24.69 -1.82
CA LEU A 175 36.93 -25.94 -1.63
C LEU A 175 37.12 -26.92 -2.80
N PRO A 176 37.18 -28.23 -2.51
CA PRO A 176 37.02 -29.29 -3.50
C PRO A 176 35.73 -29.12 -4.33
N GLN A 177 35.74 -29.59 -5.58
CA GLN A 177 34.62 -29.38 -6.51
C GLN A 177 33.32 -30.04 -6.02
N ASP A 178 33.39 -31.23 -5.44
CA ASP A 178 32.25 -31.94 -4.84
C ASP A 178 31.58 -31.12 -3.73
N ARG A 179 32.37 -30.42 -2.91
CA ARG A 179 31.86 -29.52 -1.86
C ARG A 179 31.22 -28.27 -2.45
N LYS A 180 31.78 -27.71 -3.53
CA LYS A 180 31.19 -26.57 -4.25
C LYS A 180 29.83 -26.94 -4.87
N ASP A 181 29.75 -28.12 -5.48
CA ASP A 181 28.52 -28.64 -6.09
C ASP A 181 27.44 -28.89 -5.03
N GLN A 182 27.82 -29.46 -3.88
CA GLN A 182 26.90 -29.64 -2.75
C GLN A 182 26.35 -28.31 -2.23
N ILE A 183 27.20 -27.28 -2.10
CA ILE A 183 26.78 -25.93 -1.69
C ILE A 183 25.84 -25.32 -2.74
N ASN A 184 26.16 -25.48 -4.03
CA ASN A 184 25.29 -24.99 -5.12
C ASN A 184 23.90 -25.64 -5.04
N GLN A 185 23.83 -26.94 -4.77
CA GLN A 185 22.57 -27.67 -4.58
C GLN A 185 21.76 -27.11 -3.39
N TRP A 186 22.41 -26.85 -2.25
CA TRP A 186 21.73 -26.23 -1.11
C TRP A 186 21.21 -24.82 -1.40
N PHE A 187 21.92 -24.04 -2.22
CA PHE A 187 21.43 -22.74 -2.67
C PHE A 187 20.18 -22.86 -3.55
N VAL A 188 20.12 -23.87 -4.43
CA VAL A 188 18.91 -24.18 -5.22
C VAL A 188 17.74 -24.54 -4.30
N GLU A 189 17.96 -25.39 -3.30
CA GLU A 189 16.95 -25.80 -2.31
C GLU A 189 16.44 -24.62 -1.48
N ALA A 190 17.36 -23.80 -0.95
CA ALA A 190 17.02 -22.57 -0.25
C ALA A 190 16.24 -21.60 -1.14
N GLY A 191 16.56 -21.56 -2.45
CA GLY A 191 15.80 -20.81 -3.44
C GLY A 191 14.37 -21.33 -3.63
N GLY A 192 14.16 -22.64 -3.48
CA GLY A 192 12.84 -23.26 -3.43
C GLY A 192 12.03 -22.83 -2.20
N MET A 193 12.63 -22.90 -1.01
CA MET A 193 11.97 -22.47 0.23
C MET A 193 11.62 -20.98 0.21
N ARG A 194 12.52 -20.14 -0.32
CA ARG A 194 12.26 -18.72 -0.55
C ARG A 194 11.00 -18.50 -1.38
N ARG A 195 10.82 -19.22 -2.49
CA ARG A 195 9.61 -19.10 -3.34
C ARG A 195 8.34 -19.43 -2.56
N VAL A 196 8.36 -20.48 -1.73
CA VAL A 196 7.23 -20.83 -0.86
C VAL A 196 6.91 -19.69 0.11
N MET A 197 7.93 -19.06 0.71
CA MET A 197 7.74 -17.92 1.60
C MET A 197 7.15 -16.71 0.87
N ASP A 198 7.65 -16.38 -0.32
CA ASP A 198 7.10 -15.32 -1.16
C ASP A 198 5.63 -15.58 -1.54
N ASP A 199 5.27 -16.81 -1.90
CA ASP A 199 3.90 -17.21 -2.23
C ASP A 199 2.97 -17.10 -1.01
N LEU A 200 3.44 -17.50 0.18
CA LEU A 200 2.68 -17.38 1.42
C LEU A 200 2.44 -15.90 1.79
N PHE A 201 3.46 -15.05 1.65
CA PHE A 201 3.30 -13.61 1.90
C PHE A 201 2.32 -12.97 0.93
N ALA A 202 2.39 -13.33 -0.36
CA ALA A 202 1.43 -12.86 -1.36
C ALA A 202 0.00 -13.34 -1.06
N ARG A 203 -0.19 -14.58 -0.59
CA ARG A 203 -1.51 -15.08 -0.17
C ARG A 203 -2.04 -14.36 1.05
N ILE A 204 -1.20 -14.09 2.06
CA ILE A 204 -1.60 -13.30 3.24
C ILE A 204 -2.09 -11.92 2.80
N GLU A 205 -1.31 -11.23 1.95
CA GLU A 205 -1.69 -9.94 1.39
C GLU A 205 -3.00 -10.03 0.59
N GLN A 206 -3.16 -11.03 -0.28
CA GLN A 206 -4.35 -11.20 -1.08
C GLN A 206 -5.59 -11.52 -0.25
N THR A 207 -5.49 -12.35 0.80
CA THR A 207 -6.63 -12.65 1.69
C THR A 207 -7.13 -11.37 2.35
N LEU A 208 -6.22 -10.52 2.83
CA LEU A 208 -6.57 -9.21 3.40
C LEU A 208 -7.29 -8.31 2.38
N ILE A 209 -6.96 -8.44 1.09
CA ILE A 209 -7.59 -7.68 -0.01
C ILE A 209 -8.92 -8.30 -0.49
N THR A 210 -8.99 -9.60 -0.81
CA THR A 210 -10.17 -10.23 -1.46
C THR A 210 -11.41 -10.21 -0.57
N GLU A 211 -11.28 -10.41 0.74
CA GLU A 211 -12.41 -10.37 1.66
C GLU A 211 -13.07 -8.98 1.75
N THR A 212 -12.41 -7.95 1.21
CA THR A 212 -12.95 -6.59 1.08
C THR A 212 -13.60 -6.31 -0.29
N ALA A 213 -13.26 -7.07 -1.33
CA ALA A 213 -13.75 -6.86 -2.70
C ALA A 213 -15.06 -7.61 -3.02
N ASP A 214 -15.24 -8.85 -2.55
CA ASP A 214 -16.45 -9.69 -2.77
C ASP A 214 -17.71 -9.20 -2.02
N THR A 215 -17.64 -7.97 -1.51
CA THR A 215 -18.69 -7.36 -0.69
C THR A 215 -19.17 -6.01 -1.24
N ALA A 216 -18.56 -5.55 -2.33
CA ALA A 216 -19.08 -4.45 -3.13
C ALA A 216 -20.28 -4.96 -3.95
N LEU A 217 -21.49 -4.81 -3.41
CA LEU A 217 -22.67 -4.74 -4.26
C LEU A 217 -22.47 -3.64 -5.32
N PRO A 218 -23.08 -3.75 -6.51
CA PRO A 218 -22.90 -2.79 -7.60
C PRO A 218 -23.07 -1.36 -7.10
N ALA A 219 -22.25 -0.46 -7.62
CA ALA A 219 -22.45 0.97 -7.47
C ALA A 219 -23.81 1.36 -8.06
N GLU A 220 -24.87 1.25 -7.27
CA GLU A 220 -26.15 1.89 -7.57
C GLU A 220 -25.91 3.39 -7.53
N ALA A 221 -26.25 4.03 -8.64
CA ALA A 221 -26.12 5.46 -8.86
C ALA A 221 -26.67 6.23 -7.65
N VAL A 222 -25.89 7.23 -7.23
CA VAL A 222 -26.33 8.20 -6.24
C VAL A 222 -27.35 9.12 -6.92
N GLU A 223 -28.60 8.68 -7.08
CA GLU A 223 -29.71 9.59 -7.35
C GLU A 223 -30.12 10.22 -6.02
N ALA A 224 -29.63 11.44 -5.79
CA ALA A 224 -29.88 12.21 -4.60
C ALA A 224 -31.16 13.04 -4.76
N ASP A 225 -32.32 12.44 -4.55
CA ASP A 225 -33.57 13.17 -4.28
C ASP A 225 -33.72 13.35 -2.76
N VAL A 226 -33.10 14.41 -2.23
CA VAL A 226 -33.39 14.98 -0.90
C VAL A 226 -33.39 16.50 -1.05
N GLU A 227 -34.48 17.15 -0.64
CA GLU A 227 -34.64 18.61 -0.66
C GLU A 227 -33.48 19.32 0.05
N PRO A 228 -33.01 20.47 -0.47
CA PRO A 228 -31.70 21.01 -0.11
C PRO A 228 -31.74 21.84 1.18
N GLU A 229 -30.95 21.43 2.19
CA GLU A 229 -30.26 22.42 3.03
C GLU A 229 -29.25 23.19 2.16
N GLU A 230 -29.07 24.48 2.42
CA GLU A 230 -28.26 25.44 1.64
C GLU A 230 -26.97 24.81 1.07
N VAL A 231 -27.02 24.34 -0.18
CA VAL A 231 -25.86 23.79 -0.86
C VAL A 231 -24.99 24.98 -1.24
N ASN A 232 -23.72 24.96 -0.82
CA ASN A 232 -22.76 25.95 -1.26
C ASN A 232 -22.52 25.79 -2.78
N ASP A 233 -23.23 26.56 -3.58
CA ASP A 233 -23.17 26.55 -5.04
C ASP A 233 -21.92 27.26 -5.61
N ALA A 234 -20.97 27.66 -4.74
CA ALA A 234 -19.71 28.24 -5.20
C ALA A 234 -18.99 27.27 -6.16
N PRO A 235 -18.51 27.76 -7.32
CA PRO A 235 -17.78 26.92 -8.26
C PRO A 235 -16.53 26.32 -7.62
N LEU A 236 -16.24 25.06 -7.94
CA LEU A 236 -15.00 24.42 -7.54
C LEU A 236 -13.87 24.95 -8.42
N SER A 237 -12.92 25.63 -7.78
CA SER A 237 -11.74 26.24 -8.41
C SER A 237 -10.52 26.00 -7.51
N VAL A 238 -9.32 26.31 -8.00
CA VAL A 238 -8.09 26.18 -7.20
C VAL A 238 -8.18 27.00 -5.90
N GLU A 239 -8.79 28.17 -5.94
CA GLU A 239 -8.95 29.05 -4.77
C GLU A 239 -9.95 28.45 -3.77
N THR A 240 -11.13 28.03 -4.23
CA THR A 240 -12.15 27.45 -3.33
C THR A 240 -11.72 26.08 -2.80
N LEU A 241 -11.02 25.27 -3.60
CA LEU A 241 -10.36 24.04 -3.16
C LEU A 241 -9.29 24.32 -2.10
N GLY A 242 -8.46 25.36 -2.29
CA GLY A 242 -7.46 25.78 -1.32
C GLY A 242 -8.06 26.18 0.04
N ALA A 243 -9.23 26.84 0.02
CA ALA A 243 -9.98 27.16 1.24
C ALA A 243 -10.56 25.91 1.91
N LEU A 244 -11.15 24.99 1.14
CA LEU A 244 -11.65 23.70 1.63
C LEU A 244 -10.53 22.89 2.28
N LEU A 245 -9.36 22.81 1.63
CA LEU A 245 -8.18 22.12 2.14
C LEU A 245 -7.70 22.72 3.46
N ALA A 246 -7.67 24.06 3.57
CA ALA A 246 -7.28 24.74 4.80
C ALA A 246 -8.25 24.47 5.97
N ALA A 247 -9.55 24.39 5.68
CA ALA A 247 -10.57 24.08 6.68
C ALA A 247 -10.52 22.60 7.11
N ARG A 248 -10.37 21.68 6.15
CA ARG A 248 -10.46 20.23 6.37
C ARG A 248 -9.15 19.61 6.85
N HIS A 249 -8.01 20.18 6.46
CA HIS A 249 -6.68 19.70 6.81
C HIS A 249 -5.78 20.84 7.33
N PRO A 250 -6.10 21.48 8.47
CA PRO A 250 -5.45 22.70 8.93
C PRO A 250 -3.95 22.55 9.26
N ILE A 251 -3.50 21.32 9.50
CA ILE A 251 -2.10 21.01 9.87
C ILE A 251 -1.25 20.63 8.64
N ALA A 252 -1.89 20.17 7.56
CA ALA A 252 -1.16 19.70 6.38
C ALA A 252 -0.78 20.88 5.46
N GLU A 253 0.42 20.82 4.88
CA GLU A 253 0.74 21.69 3.75
C GLU A 253 -0.28 21.45 2.63
N ARG A 254 -0.84 22.51 2.04
CA ARG A 254 -1.92 22.37 1.06
C ARG A 254 -1.51 21.49 -0.13
N GLY A 255 -0.28 21.63 -0.60
CA GLY A 255 0.21 21.06 -1.86
C GLY A 255 0.38 22.15 -2.92
N ASP A 256 1.01 21.79 -4.03
CA ASP A 256 1.30 22.73 -5.11
C ASP A 256 0.05 23.04 -5.97
N LYS A 257 0.16 24.14 -6.73
CA LYS A 257 -0.94 24.64 -7.57
C LYS A 257 -1.35 23.66 -8.67
N ARG A 258 -0.38 22.98 -9.30
CA ARG A 258 -0.62 22.06 -10.41
C ARG A 258 -1.38 20.81 -9.93
N SER A 259 -1.06 20.32 -8.74
CA SER A 259 -1.79 19.22 -8.09
C SER A 259 -3.24 19.61 -7.78
N MET A 260 -3.48 20.84 -7.32
CA MET A 260 -4.85 21.36 -7.12
C MET A 260 -5.62 21.50 -8.44
N GLU A 261 -4.99 22.03 -9.49
CA GLU A 261 -5.56 22.15 -10.83
C GLU A 261 -5.98 20.78 -11.37
N SER A 262 -5.08 19.79 -11.30
CA SER A 262 -5.35 18.41 -11.75
C SER A 262 -6.51 17.77 -10.98
N LEU A 263 -6.62 18.03 -9.67
CA LEU A 263 -7.71 17.50 -8.85
C LEU A 263 -9.06 18.12 -9.23
N VAL A 264 -9.10 19.44 -9.49
CA VAL A 264 -10.32 20.12 -9.95
C VAL A 264 -10.74 19.60 -11.33
N GLU A 265 -9.79 19.44 -12.25
CA GLU A 265 -10.05 18.89 -13.58
C GLU A 265 -10.64 17.47 -13.51
N GLN A 266 -10.05 16.58 -12.70
CA GLN A 266 -10.56 15.22 -12.53
C GLN A 266 -11.95 15.20 -11.87
N LEU A 267 -12.20 16.05 -10.85
CA LEU A 267 -13.50 16.17 -10.20
C LEU A 267 -14.61 16.61 -11.17
N ALA A 268 -14.29 17.48 -12.13
CA ALA A 268 -15.24 17.89 -13.15
C ALA A 268 -15.71 16.73 -14.03
N THR A 269 -14.85 15.73 -14.30
CA THR A 269 -15.21 14.55 -15.09
C THR A 269 -16.19 13.59 -14.40
N VAL A 270 -16.35 13.71 -13.07
CA VAL A 270 -17.34 12.97 -12.27
C VAL A 270 -18.50 13.87 -11.82
N ASP A 271 -18.72 14.99 -12.52
CA ASP A 271 -19.80 15.97 -12.30
C ASP A 271 -19.76 16.72 -10.95
N VAL A 272 -18.58 16.75 -10.31
CA VAL A 272 -18.32 17.48 -9.07
C VAL A 272 -17.68 18.84 -9.41
N THR A 273 -18.52 19.81 -9.73
CA THR A 273 -18.10 21.15 -10.19
C THR A 273 -18.38 22.29 -9.20
N ALA A 274 -18.96 21.98 -8.03
CA ALA A 274 -19.29 22.94 -6.98
C ALA A 274 -18.79 22.47 -5.61
N VAL A 275 -18.45 23.42 -4.73
CA VAL A 275 -17.92 23.15 -3.39
C VAL A 275 -18.90 22.29 -2.58
N GLY A 276 -20.18 22.66 -2.55
CA GLY A 276 -21.21 21.92 -1.82
C GLY A 276 -21.39 20.48 -2.32
N LYS A 277 -21.19 20.22 -3.61
CA LYS A 277 -21.22 18.83 -4.15
C LYS A 277 -20.07 18.00 -3.63
N LEU A 278 -18.86 18.57 -3.59
CA LEU A 278 -17.68 17.89 -3.05
C LEU A 278 -17.82 17.64 -1.55
N GLU A 279 -18.25 18.66 -0.79
CA GLU A 279 -18.52 18.52 0.65
C GLU A 279 -19.55 17.43 0.94
N ARG A 280 -20.62 17.35 0.13
CA ARG A 280 -21.64 16.31 0.25
C ARG A 280 -21.08 14.92 -0.04
N ALA A 281 -20.27 14.77 -1.09
CA ALA A 281 -19.62 13.49 -1.40
C ALA A 281 -18.65 13.05 -0.28
N LEU A 282 -17.98 14.01 0.36
CA LEU A 282 -17.05 13.77 1.45
C LEU A 282 -17.70 13.67 2.83
N ALA A 283 -18.98 14.04 2.97
CA ALA A 283 -19.71 13.93 4.24
C ALA A 283 -19.78 12.47 4.74
N GLU A 284 -19.68 11.51 3.82
CA GLU A 284 -19.66 10.07 4.09
C GLU A 284 -18.29 9.55 4.53
N VAL A 285 -17.25 10.37 4.38
CA VAL A 285 -15.85 10.02 4.69
C VAL A 285 -15.42 10.74 5.95
N GLU A 286 -15.31 9.99 7.05
CA GLU A 286 -14.88 10.52 8.34
C GLU A 286 -13.51 11.21 8.22
N PRO A 287 -13.39 12.49 8.63
CA PRO A 287 -12.12 13.21 8.59
C PRO A 287 -11.02 12.46 9.34
N GLY A 288 -9.90 12.21 8.68
CA GLY A 288 -8.75 11.52 9.28
C GLY A 288 -8.83 10.00 9.33
N TYR A 289 -10.00 9.39 9.10
CA TYR A 289 -10.11 7.93 9.00
C TYR A 289 -9.33 7.39 7.81
N VAL A 290 -9.50 8.00 6.65
CA VAL A 290 -8.72 7.69 5.45
C VAL A 290 -7.23 7.91 5.68
N ALA A 291 -6.85 8.93 6.43
CA ALA A 291 -5.45 9.17 6.76
C ALA A 291 -4.86 8.05 7.64
N GLN A 292 -5.61 7.53 8.60
CA GLN A 292 -5.18 6.36 9.41
C GLN A 292 -5.03 5.10 8.55
N LEU A 293 -5.93 4.89 7.59
CA LEU A 293 -5.89 3.73 6.70
C LEU A 293 -4.67 3.77 5.77
N MET A 294 -4.42 4.94 5.20
CA MET A 294 -3.30 5.16 4.31
C MET A 294 -1.96 5.11 5.05
N ASP A 295 -1.96 5.23 6.39
CA ASP A 295 -0.79 5.00 7.25
C ASP A 295 0.45 5.68 6.69
N TYR A 296 0.33 7.00 6.50
CA TYR A 296 1.34 7.78 5.83
C TYR A 296 2.64 7.77 6.66
N PRO A 297 3.76 7.29 6.11
CA PRO A 297 5.03 7.24 6.83
C PRO A 297 5.59 8.65 7.14
N GLU A 298 5.13 9.67 6.41
CA GLU A 298 5.55 11.07 6.53
C GLU A 298 4.35 12.03 6.37
N ALA A 299 4.59 13.33 6.59
CA ALA A 299 3.56 14.37 6.41
C ALA A 299 3.14 14.48 4.93
N THR A 300 1.93 14.03 4.61
CA THR A 300 1.33 14.19 3.28
C THR A 300 0.58 15.50 3.11
N THR A 301 0.54 16.02 1.88
CA THR A 301 -0.15 17.26 1.54
C THR A 301 -1.67 17.14 1.70
N GLY A 302 -2.34 18.27 1.88
CA GLY A 302 -3.79 18.38 1.93
C GLY A 302 -4.43 17.84 0.65
N VAL A 303 -3.91 18.20 -0.53
CA VAL A 303 -4.38 17.66 -1.82
C VAL A 303 -4.30 16.14 -1.83
N ARG A 304 -3.17 15.56 -1.39
CA ARG A 304 -2.99 14.09 -1.36
C ARG A 304 -4.02 13.43 -0.44
N ARG A 305 -4.28 14.00 0.73
CA ARG A 305 -5.27 13.50 1.70
C ARG A 305 -6.69 13.56 1.14
N LEU A 306 -7.06 14.71 0.59
CA LEU A 306 -8.36 14.93 -0.04
C LEU A 306 -8.57 13.96 -1.20
N ASP A 307 -7.55 13.73 -2.03
CA ASP A 307 -7.60 12.78 -3.13
C ASP A 307 -7.83 11.33 -2.66
N ASP A 308 -7.30 10.92 -1.50
CA ASP A 308 -7.65 9.61 -0.91
C ASP A 308 -9.07 9.57 -0.36
N GLU A 309 -9.57 10.68 0.19
CA GLU A 309 -10.94 10.74 0.68
C GLU A 309 -11.94 10.70 -0.48
N ILE A 310 -11.65 11.37 -1.59
CA ILE A 310 -12.41 11.26 -2.84
C ILE A 310 -12.32 9.82 -3.36
N LEU A 311 -11.13 9.21 -3.36
CA LEU A 311 -10.97 7.80 -3.74
C LEU A 311 -11.80 6.86 -2.86
N ALA A 312 -11.89 7.12 -1.55
CA ALA A 312 -12.72 6.35 -0.64
C ALA A 312 -14.23 6.55 -0.90
N ALA A 313 -14.64 7.76 -1.27
CA ALA A 313 -16.04 8.09 -1.56
C ALA A 313 -16.52 7.51 -2.90
N PHE A 314 -15.70 7.63 -3.95
CA PHE A 314 -16.10 7.30 -5.33
C PHE A 314 -15.55 5.95 -5.82
N THR A 315 -14.52 5.41 -5.16
CA THR A 315 -13.92 4.09 -5.44
C THR A 315 -13.55 3.88 -6.92
N ASP A 316 -14.12 2.89 -7.61
CA ASP A 316 -13.82 2.60 -9.02
C ASP A 316 -14.16 3.79 -9.93
N ARG A 317 -15.25 4.53 -9.65
CA ARG A 317 -15.61 5.72 -10.44
C ARG A 317 -14.50 6.78 -10.42
N TRP A 318 -13.76 6.90 -9.32
CA TRP A 318 -12.61 7.81 -9.26
C TRP A 318 -11.43 7.28 -10.05
N VAL A 319 -11.18 5.97 -10.00
CA VAL A 319 -10.14 5.31 -10.80
C VAL A 319 -10.42 5.47 -12.30
N ASP A 320 -11.65 5.24 -12.72
CA ASP A 320 -12.10 5.30 -14.12
C ASP A 320 -12.07 6.73 -14.68
N SER A 321 -12.18 7.73 -13.81
CA SER A 321 -12.09 9.15 -14.18
C SER A 321 -10.66 9.67 -14.41
N ALA A 322 -9.65 8.83 -14.18
CA ALA A 322 -8.26 9.19 -14.38
C ALA A 322 -7.98 9.59 -15.84
N ASN A 323 -7.20 10.66 -16.01
CA ASN A 323 -6.84 11.23 -17.32
C ASN A 323 -5.82 10.37 -18.10
N ASP A 324 -5.03 9.55 -17.40
CA ASP A 324 -4.00 8.70 -18.01
C ASP A 324 -3.81 7.38 -17.24
N SER A 325 -3.13 6.43 -17.88
CA SER A 325 -2.87 5.09 -17.33
C SER A 325 -2.01 5.10 -16.05
N ASN A 326 -1.11 6.08 -15.90
CA ASN A 326 -0.23 6.18 -14.74
C ASN A 326 -1.04 6.58 -13.51
N ARG A 327 -1.98 7.51 -13.70
CA ARG A 327 -2.94 7.95 -12.69
C ARG A 327 -3.92 6.82 -12.36
N THR A 328 -4.44 6.10 -13.35
CA THR A 328 -5.29 4.90 -13.14
C THR A 328 -4.56 3.89 -12.27
N GLN A 329 -3.33 3.51 -12.63
CA GLN A 329 -2.55 2.53 -11.88
C GLN A 329 -2.30 2.99 -10.44
N LEU A 330 -1.92 4.26 -10.25
CA LEU A 330 -1.68 4.82 -8.92
C LEU A 330 -2.95 4.78 -8.04
N LEU A 331 -4.10 5.15 -8.59
CA LEU A 331 -5.38 5.11 -7.88
C LEU A 331 -5.81 3.68 -7.59
N GLN A 332 -5.61 2.72 -8.49
CA GLN A 332 -5.89 1.30 -8.24
C GLN A 332 -5.08 0.76 -7.06
N LEU A 333 -3.78 1.06 -7.01
CA LEU A 333 -2.90 0.59 -5.93
C LEU A 333 -3.32 1.18 -4.58
N ARG A 334 -3.63 2.47 -4.54
CA ARG A 334 -4.18 3.14 -3.34
C ARG A 334 -5.55 2.58 -2.96
N LEU A 335 -6.42 2.32 -3.95
CA LEU A 335 -7.74 1.74 -3.72
C LEU A 335 -7.65 0.36 -3.11
N ARG A 336 -6.66 -0.47 -3.48
CA ARG A 336 -6.41 -1.75 -2.78
C ARG A 336 -6.11 -1.55 -1.30
N ARG A 337 -5.46 -0.45 -0.90
CA ARG A 337 -5.20 -0.12 0.52
C ARG A 337 -6.46 0.40 1.22
N VAL A 338 -7.22 1.26 0.54
CA VAL A 338 -8.53 1.77 0.97
C VAL A 338 -9.60 0.68 0.99
N ARG A 339 -9.45 -0.42 0.23
CA ARG A 339 -10.34 -1.59 0.30
C ARG A 339 -9.82 -2.61 1.32
N GLY A 340 -8.57 -3.04 1.17
CA GLY A 340 -7.95 -4.21 1.82
C GLY A 340 -7.50 -4.08 3.28
N LYS A 341 -7.67 -2.93 3.95
CA LYS A 341 -7.37 -2.81 5.40
C LYS A 341 -8.59 -2.95 6.31
N PHE A 342 -9.78 -3.18 5.74
CA PHE A 342 -11.03 -3.06 6.49
C PHE A 342 -11.56 -4.40 6.99
N ALA A 343 -11.25 -5.50 6.33
CA ALA A 343 -11.70 -6.83 6.74
C ALA A 343 -10.79 -7.38 7.84
N ILE A 344 -10.96 -6.91 9.07
CA ILE A 344 -10.25 -7.45 10.25
C ILE A 344 -11.16 -8.19 11.21
N TYR A 345 -12.48 -8.14 10.98
CA TYR A 345 -13.45 -8.76 11.86
C TYR A 345 -13.98 -10.05 11.25
N SER A 346 -14.01 -11.14 12.00
CA SER A 346 -14.85 -12.29 11.66
C SER A 346 -15.78 -12.60 12.82
N VAL A 347 -16.89 -13.26 12.50
CA VAL A 347 -17.87 -13.72 13.48
C VAL A 347 -17.86 -15.24 13.45
N GLU A 348 -17.53 -15.84 14.58
CA GLU A 348 -17.69 -17.26 14.81
C GLU A 348 -19.06 -17.50 15.43
N SER A 349 -19.84 -18.37 14.81
CA SER A 349 -21.15 -18.80 15.26
C SER A 349 -21.31 -20.31 15.12
N GLU A 350 -22.46 -20.86 15.51
CA GLU A 350 -22.78 -22.28 15.31
C GLU A 350 -22.82 -22.69 13.83
N GLU A 351 -23.03 -21.73 12.93
CA GLU A 351 -23.09 -21.92 11.48
C GLU A 351 -21.71 -21.90 10.82
N GLY A 352 -20.65 -21.61 11.59
CA GLY A 352 -19.27 -21.52 11.15
C GLY A 352 -18.65 -20.14 11.38
N THR A 353 -17.44 -19.96 10.82
CA THR A 353 -16.71 -18.69 10.86
C THR A 353 -16.98 -17.91 9.58
N SER A 354 -17.44 -16.66 9.73
CA SER A 354 -17.61 -15.76 8.60
C SER A 354 -16.24 -15.45 7.95
N PRO A 355 -16.20 -15.03 6.66
CA PRO A 355 -15.01 -14.38 6.12
C PRO A 355 -14.68 -13.12 6.93
N LEU A 356 -13.48 -12.56 6.76
CA LEU A 356 -13.18 -11.26 7.33
C LEU A 356 -14.08 -10.18 6.70
N MET A 357 -14.46 -9.21 7.53
CA MET A 357 -15.46 -8.20 7.22
C MET A 357 -15.07 -6.85 7.83
N THR A 358 -15.58 -5.79 7.20
CA THR A 358 -15.47 -4.42 7.73
C THR A 358 -16.30 -4.23 8.98
N ALA A 359 -15.96 -3.25 9.82
CA ALA A 359 -16.70 -3.01 11.06
C ALA A 359 -18.21 -2.82 10.81
N ALA A 360 -18.61 -1.98 9.85
CA ALA A 360 -20.02 -1.79 9.49
C ALA A 360 -20.66 -3.06 8.89
N ARG A 361 -19.90 -3.89 8.18
CA ARG A 361 -20.41 -5.17 7.65
C ARG A 361 -20.60 -6.20 8.78
N THR A 362 -19.69 -6.25 9.75
CA THR A 362 -19.81 -7.08 10.95
C THR A 362 -21.04 -6.70 11.76
N VAL A 363 -21.34 -5.40 11.92
CA VAL A 363 -22.60 -4.95 12.54
C VAL A 363 -23.81 -5.51 11.79
N ARG A 364 -23.86 -5.37 10.46
CA ARG A 364 -24.98 -5.93 9.66
C ARG A 364 -25.09 -7.44 9.76
N HIS A 365 -23.97 -8.15 9.78
CA HIS A 365 -23.94 -9.60 9.94
C HIS A 365 -24.46 -10.03 11.32
N LEU A 366 -24.03 -9.35 12.39
CA LEU A 366 -24.56 -9.57 13.74
C LEU A 366 -26.05 -9.22 13.82
N VAL A 367 -26.50 -8.14 13.17
CA VAL A 367 -27.95 -7.81 13.10
C VAL A 367 -28.73 -8.95 12.46
N ALA A 368 -28.25 -9.53 11.35
CA ALA A 368 -28.92 -10.67 10.73
C ALA A 368 -29.00 -11.86 11.71
N LEU A 369 -27.86 -12.26 12.30
CA LEU A 369 -27.78 -13.37 13.24
C LEU A 369 -28.69 -13.19 14.47
N VAL A 370 -28.64 -12.01 15.10
CA VAL A 370 -29.41 -11.70 16.31
C VAL A 370 -30.89 -11.56 15.97
N ALA A 371 -31.25 -10.91 14.86
CA ALA A 371 -32.65 -10.76 14.47
C ALA A 371 -33.30 -12.09 14.07
N ASP A 372 -32.57 -12.99 13.40
CA ASP A 372 -33.05 -14.33 13.05
C ASP A 372 -33.27 -15.21 14.27
N ALA A 373 -32.40 -15.08 15.27
CA ALA A 373 -32.49 -15.85 16.51
C ALA A 373 -33.52 -15.29 17.50
N GLU A 374 -33.46 -13.99 17.78
CA GLU A 374 -34.13 -13.35 18.93
C GLU A 374 -35.28 -12.41 18.51
N GLY A 375 -35.41 -12.09 17.22
CA GLY A 375 -36.42 -11.15 16.71
C GLY A 375 -35.86 -9.78 16.34
N VAL A 376 -36.53 -9.14 15.38
CA VAL A 376 -36.17 -7.80 14.87
C VAL A 376 -36.25 -6.70 15.93
N GLU A 377 -37.09 -6.87 16.95
CA GLU A 377 -37.20 -5.94 18.08
C GLU A 377 -35.90 -5.91 18.91
N ARG A 378 -35.18 -7.04 18.95
CA ARG A 378 -33.99 -7.21 19.81
C ARG A 378 -32.77 -6.48 19.27
N VAL A 379 -32.73 -6.25 17.96
CA VAL A 379 -31.63 -5.52 17.30
C VAL A 379 -31.87 -4.03 17.21
N GLU A 380 -33.03 -3.52 17.64
CA GLU A 380 -33.31 -2.08 17.57
C GLU A 380 -32.40 -1.29 18.51
N ILE A 381 -31.72 -0.30 17.94
CA ILE A 381 -30.83 0.64 18.61
C ILE A 381 -31.14 2.01 18.04
N ASP A 382 -31.61 2.91 18.92
CA ASP A 382 -32.03 4.25 18.55
C ASP A 382 -30.96 4.98 17.71
N GLY A 383 -31.39 5.61 16.62
CA GLY A 383 -30.51 6.34 15.70
C GLY A 383 -29.62 5.48 14.78
N ALA A 384 -29.48 4.16 15.03
CA ALA A 384 -28.51 3.32 14.33
C ALA A 384 -29.08 2.04 13.68
N ILE A 385 -30.06 1.37 14.31
CA ILE A 385 -30.69 0.15 13.80
C ILE A 385 -32.18 0.18 14.11
N SER A 386 -33.05 0.16 13.10
CA SER A 386 -34.51 0.10 13.32
C SER A 386 -35.26 -0.49 12.13
N GLN A 387 -36.44 -1.06 12.39
CA GLN A 387 -37.37 -1.46 11.34
C GLN A 387 -37.87 -0.26 10.52
N ARG A 388 -38.03 0.92 11.16
CA ARG A 388 -38.47 2.14 10.49
C ARG A 388 -37.29 3.05 10.20
N ARG A 389 -37.17 3.45 8.93
CA ARG A 389 -36.10 4.33 8.48
C ARG A 389 -36.08 5.69 9.20
N GLU A 390 -37.24 6.19 9.58
CA GLU A 390 -37.43 7.48 10.28
C GLU A 390 -36.81 7.51 11.69
N ASN A 391 -36.57 6.35 12.30
CA ASN A 391 -35.97 6.24 13.63
C ASN A 391 -34.44 6.19 13.61
N LEU A 392 -33.84 6.25 12.42
CA LEU A 392 -32.40 6.40 12.27
C LEU A 392 -32.03 7.87 12.33
N ASN A 393 -30.81 8.18 12.75
CA ASN A 393 -30.31 9.55 12.70
C ASN A 393 -30.46 10.08 11.27
N SER A 394 -30.86 11.35 11.13
CA SER A 394 -31.09 11.98 9.82
C SER A 394 -29.85 11.94 8.91
N SER A 395 -28.66 11.89 9.51
CA SER A 395 -27.37 11.74 8.82
C SER A 395 -27.00 10.31 8.43
N THR A 396 -27.81 9.32 8.81
CA THR A 396 -27.53 7.90 8.56
C THR A 396 -27.96 7.49 7.16
N LYS A 397 -27.08 6.75 6.45
CA LYS A 397 -27.47 6.01 5.24
C LYS A 397 -27.88 4.59 5.63
N PRO A 398 -29.17 4.22 5.59
CA PRO A 398 -29.58 2.89 5.98
C PRO A 398 -29.28 1.88 4.88
N ARG A 399 -28.77 0.73 5.28
CA ARG A 399 -28.75 -0.49 4.46
C ARG A 399 -29.75 -1.46 5.03
N VAL A 400 -30.59 -2.01 4.15
CA VAL A 400 -31.60 -2.99 4.53
C VAL A 400 -30.94 -4.35 4.69
N VAL A 401 -31.01 -4.90 5.90
CA VAL A 401 -30.67 -6.30 6.20
C VAL A 401 -31.96 -7.09 6.17
N ARG A 402 -32.07 -8.04 5.25
CA ARG A 402 -33.21 -8.96 5.16
C ARG A 402 -32.95 -10.16 6.04
N THR A 403 -33.86 -10.42 6.98
CA THR A 403 -33.80 -11.54 7.92
C THR A 403 -35.06 -12.40 7.74
N SER A 404 -35.03 -13.62 8.27
CA SER A 404 -36.20 -14.52 8.33
C SER A 404 -37.38 -13.93 9.12
N ARG A 405 -37.13 -12.93 9.98
CA ARG A 405 -38.14 -12.31 10.85
C ARG A 405 -38.52 -10.88 10.45
N GLY A 406 -37.94 -10.33 9.38
CA GLY A 406 -38.29 -9.01 8.85
C GLY A 406 -37.10 -8.26 8.25
N ALA A 407 -37.37 -7.10 7.66
CA ALA A 407 -36.33 -6.21 7.17
C ALA A 407 -35.94 -5.20 8.26
N VAL A 408 -34.65 -5.02 8.49
CA VAL A 408 -34.11 -4.05 9.45
C VAL A 408 -33.19 -3.09 8.73
N ASN A 409 -33.35 -1.79 8.98
CA ASN A 409 -32.47 -0.76 8.46
C ASN A 409 -31.28 -0.60 9.42
N VAL A 410 -30.07 -0.72 8.91
CA VAL A 410 -28.81 -0.59 9.68
C VAL A 410 -28.01 0.57 9.13
N ALA A 411 -27.52 1.44 10.02
CA ALA A 411 -26.60 2.51 9.67
C ALA A 411 -25.36 1.96 8.96
N SER A 412 -25.03 2.53 7.80
CA SER A 412 -23.91 2.06 6.99
C SER A 412 -22.65 2.93 7.07
N ASN A 413 -22.81 4.19 7.43
CA ASN A 413 -21.75 5.17 7.67
C ASN A 413 -21.32 5.20 9.15
N LEU A 414 -20.96 4.03 9.69
CA LEU A 414 -20.52 3.90 11.07
C LEU A 414 -18.99 4.11 11.17
N SER A 415 -18.55 4.96 12.10
CA SER A 415 -17.14 4.98 12.52
C SER A 415 -16.76 3.64 13.13
N ARG A 416 -15.46 3.30 13.18
CA ARG A 416 -15.01 2.04 13.78
C ARG A 416 -15.46 1.92 15.23
N THR A 417 -15.33 2.98 16.02
CA THR A 417 -15.76 3.01 17.41
C THR A 417 -17.26 2.80 17.53
N ALA A 418 -18.07 3.54 16.76
CA ALA A 418 -19.53 3.37 16.77
C ALA A 418 -19.94 1.96 16.34
N ALA A 419 -19.27 1.38 15.34
CA ALA A 419 -19.50 0.01 14.92
C ALA A 419 -19.11 -1.00 16.02
N GLU A 420 -17.95 -0.85 16.66
CA GLU A 420 -17.52 -1.71 17.77
C GLU A 420 -18.48 -1.63 18.98
N ASP A 421 -19.02 -0.44 19.28
CA ASP A 421 -20.04 -0.25 20.32
C ASP A 421 -21.35 -0.95 19.97
N LEU A 422 -21.81 -0.84 18.71
CA LEU A 422 -22.97 -1.58 18.23
C LEU A 422 -22.72 -3.10 18.26
N MET A 423 -21.53 -3.56 17.92
CA MET A 423 -21.17 -4.99 18.03
C MET A 423 -21.27 -5.48 19.48
N ARG A 424 -20.75 -4.71 20.45
CA ARG A 424 -20.89 -5.04 21.89
C ARG A 424 -22.34 -5.21 22.27
N ILE A 425 -23.17 -4.21 21.96
CA ILE A 425 -24.60 -4.23 22.28
C ILE A 425 -25.30 -5.45 21.63
N LEU A 426 -24.99 -5.75 20.36
CA LEU A 426 -25.60 -6.88 19.66
C LEU A 426 -25.17 -8.22 20.24
N VAL A 427 -23.88 -8.40 20.53
CA VAL A 427 -23.33 -9.64 21.12
C VAL A 427 -23.90 -9.85 22.52
N ASP A 428 -23.95 -8.82 23.36
CA ASP A 428 -24.52 -8.88 24.72
C ASP A 428 -26.02 -9.22 24.72
N ARG A 429 -26.74 -8.89 23.63
CA ARG A 429 -28.17 -9.19 23.49
C ARG A 429 -28.45 -10.62 23.03
N THR A 430 -27.44 -11.38 22.64
CA THR A 430 -27.54 -12.81 22.30
C THR A 430 -27.36 -13.65 23.56
N ALA A 431 -28.48 -14.05 24.18
CA ALA A 431 -28.45 -14.78 25.45
C ALA A 431 -28.16 -16.28 25.29
N GLU A 432 -28.47 -16.87 24.13
CA GLU A 432 -28.47 -18.33 23.97
C GLU A 432 -27.41 -18.88 23.00
N ARG A 433 -26.79 -18.04 22.15
CA ARG A 433 -25.84 -18.48 21.11
C ARG A 433 -24.39 -18.11 21.44
N ARG A 434 -23.46 -19.04 21.16
CA ARG A 434 -22.01 -18.78 21.21
C ARG A 434 -21.59 -17.95 20.00
N ILE A 435 -21.76 -16.63 20.10
CA ILE A 435 -21.17 -15.69 19.14
C ILE A 435 -19.83 -15.21 19.70
N ARG A 436 -18.78 -15.31 18.88
CA ARG A 436 -17.50 -14.64 19.12
C ARG A 436 -17.18 -13.73 17.95
N VAL A 437 -16.80 -12.49 18.25
CA VAL A 437 -16.25 -11.57 17.26
C VAL A 437 -14.74 -11.62 17.41
N ILE A 438 -14.06 -12.00 16.35
CA ILE A 438 -12.60 -11.98 16.26
C ILE A 438 -12.20 -10.68 15.57
N ARG A 439 -11.15 -10.02 16.06
CA ARG A 439 -10.58 -8.81 15.48
C ARG A 439 -9.08 -9.01 15.30
N ALA A 440 -8.61 -8.98 14.07
CA ALA A 440 -7.21 -9.17 13.70
C ALA A 440 -6.60 -10.48 14.29
N GLY A 441 -7.41 -11.55 14.37
CA GLY A 441 -7.00 -12.85 14.91
C GLY A 441 -7.23 -13.02 16.42
N ASP A 442 -7.46 -11.94 17.16
CA ASP A 442 -7.73 -12.00 18.60
C ASP A 442 -9.23 -11.99 18.90
N THR A 443 -9.66 -12.64 19.97
CA THR A 443 -11.06 -12.53 20.43
C THR A 443 -11.32 -11.12 20.91
N PHE A 444 -12.23 -10.43 20.24
CA PHE A 444 -12.67 -9.08 20.55
C PHE A 444 -13.89 -9.06 21.47
N LEU A 445 -14.90 -9.88 21.15
CA LEU A 445 -16.12 -10.06 21.95
C LEU A 445 -16.47 -11.55 22.04
N ALA A 446 -16.96 -11.99 23.21
CA ALA A 446 -17.42 -13.36 23.41
C ALA A 446 -18.54 -13.42 24.46
N VAL A 447 -19.57 -14.21 24.19
CA VAL A 447 -20.60 -14.57 25.19
C VAL A 447 -20.12 -15.82 25.96
N HIS A 448 -19.86 -15.67 27.25
CA HIS A 448 -19.61 -16.81 28.14
C HIS A 448 -20.93 -17.31 28.74
N LYS A 449 -21.23 -18.60 28.56
CA LYS A 449 -22.30 -19.26 29.32
C LYS A 449 -21.75 -19.52 30.72
N ASP A 450 -22.30 -18.84 31.74
CA ASP A 450 -22.12 -19.24 33.13
C ASP A 450 -22.77 -20.62 33.30
N ASP A 451 -21.97 -21.68 33.18
CA ASP A 451 -22.35 -22.99 33.71
C ASP A 451 -22.25 -22.90 35.23
N GLY A 452 -23.42 -22.89 35.89
CA GLY A 452 -23.54 -22.73 37.33
C GLY A 452 -22.62 -23.66 38.14
N GLY A 453 -21.68 -23.05 38.86
CA GLY A 453 -20.86 -23.67 39.91
C GLY A 453 -20.43 -22.59 40.90
N PRO A 454 -20.40 -22.86 42.22
CA PRO A 454 -20.42 -21.81 43.22
C PRO A 454 -19.11 -21.02 43.24
N ASN A 455 -19.28 -19.70 43.27
CA ASN A 455 -18.29 -18.68 43.55
C ASN A 455 -17.26 -19.11 44.62
N ARG A 456 -16.02 -19.38 44.20
CA ARG A 456 -14.80 -19.30 45.01
C ARG A 456 -13.58 -19.10 44.12
N SER A 457 -12.97 -17.92 44.19
CA SER A 457 -11.53 -17.76 44.52
C SER A 457 -11.10 -16.32 44.28
N THR A 458 -11.06 -15.57 45.37
CA THR A 458 -10.16 -14.42 45.55
C THR A 458 -8.71 -14.89 45.40
N HIS A 459 -7.93 -14.37 44.45
CA HIS A 459 -6.47 -14.42 44.56
C HIS A 459 -5.81 -13.09 44.19
N HIS A 460 -5.08 -12.57 45.17
CA HIS A 460 -4.22 -11.39 45.16
C HIS A 460 -3.12 -11.47 44.10
N PRO A 461 -2.58 -10.31 43.65
CA PRO A 461 -1.38 -10.26 42.86
C PRO A 461 -0.16 -10.51 43.74
N THR A 462 0.53 -11.63 43.52
CA THR A 462 1.86 -11.85 44.10
C THR A 462 2.88 -11.11 43.22
N VAL A 463 3.37 -9.99 43.73
CA VAL A 463 4.63 -9.39 43.30
C VAL A 463 5.77 -10.34 43.66
N THR A 464 6.61 -10.68 42.69
CA THR A 464 7.93 -11.24 42.98
C THR A 464 9.00 -10.44 42.27
N ARG A 465 10.06 -10.19 43.05
CA ARG A 465 11.22 -9.32 42.84
C ARG A 465 12.07 -9.68 41.63
#